data_AF-A0A351CES9-F1
#
_entry.id   AF-A0A351CES9-F1
#
_cell.length_a   1.000
_cell.length_b   1.000
_cell.length_c   1.000
_cell.angle_alpha   90.00
_cell.angle_beta   90.00
_cell.angle_gamma   90.00
#
_symmetry.space_group_name_H-M   'P 1'
#
loop_
_entity.id
_entity.type
_entity.pdbx_description
1 polymer ?
#
loop_
_entity_poly.entity_id
_entity_poly.type
_entity_poly.pdbx_seq_one_letter_code
_entity_poly.pdbx_strand_id
1 'polypeptide(L)'
;METIITSKIVLTPLIPMVTALLIMASKNKPNLRESWSVFGALLTFLSVVYLLPRLLAGGSYQYTLFTLYPGVSIKFHLDGLGILFAG
;
A
#
# COMPACT_ATOMS: atom_id res chain seq x y z
N MET A 1 -21.62 7.19 4.53
CA MET A 1 -20.32 6.61 4.12
C MET A 1 -19.23 7.46 4.72
N GLU A 2 -18.53 6.95 5.72
CA GLU A 2 -17.48 7.69 6.43
C GLU A 2 -16.12 7.43 5.77
N THR A 3 -15.50 8.50 5.26
CA THR A 3 -14.15 8.48 4.69
C THR A 3 -13.13 8.77 5.78
N ILE A 4 -12.20 7.86 6.01
CA ILE A 4 -11.13 8.06 7.00
C ILE A 4 -9.91 8.67 6.30
N ILE A 5 -9.46 9.81 6.80
CA ILE A 5 -8.20 10.41 6.36
C ILE A 5 -7.05 9.73 7.11
N THR A 6 -6.23 8.93 6.42
CA THR A 6 -5.15 8.20 7.08
C THR A 6 -3.91 8.02 6.21
N SER A 7 -2.74 8.26 6.79
CA SER A 7 -1.44 8.01 6.13
C SER A 7 -1.15 6.52 5.92
N LYS A 8 -1.90 5.62 6.59
CA LYS A 8 -1.69 4.17 6.50
C LYS A 8 -1.82 3.63 5.07
N ILE A 9 -2.62 4.29 4.22
CA ILE A 9 -2.76 3.93 2.80
C ILE A 9 -1.40 3.93 2.08
N VAL A 10 -0.47 4.80 2.50
CA VAL A 10 0.85 4.94 1.89
C VAL A 10 1.75 3.74 2.21
N LEU A 11 1.49 3.00 3.30
CA LEU A 11 2.28 1.82 3.66
C LEU A 11 2.12 0.70 2.64
N THR A 12 0.91 0.49 2.11
CA THR A 12 0.60 -0.58 1.15
C THR A 12 1.49 -0.52 -0.10
N PRO A 13 1.64 0.61 -0.82
CA PRO A 13 2.58 0.71 -1.94
C PRO A 13 4.05 0.83 -1.51
N LEU A 14 4.36 1.33 -0.30
CA LEU A 14 5.75 1.44 0.16
C LEU A 14 6.40 0.08 0.41
N ILE A 15 5.66 -0.92 0.90
CA ILE A 15 6.18 -2.27 1.18
C ILE A 15 6.80 -2.92 -0.08
N PRO A 16 6.09 -3.06 -1.22
CA PRO A 16 6.67 -3.64 -2.42
C PRO A 16 7.80 -2.79 -3.01
N MET A 17 7.73 -1.45 -2.89
CA MET A 17 8.84 -0.57 -3.31
C MET A 17 10.13 -0.84 -2.53
N VAL A 18 10.05 -0.94 -1.20
CA VAL A 18 11.20 -1.26 -0.34
C VAL A 18 11.68 -2.69 -0.59
N THR A 19 10.75 -3.63 -0.73
CA THR A 19 11.08 -5.03 -1.05
C THR A 19 11.87 -5.13 -2.36
N ALA A 20 11.46 -4.42 -3.40
CA ALA A 20 12.17 -4.38 -4.67
C ALA A 20 13.62 -3.86 -4.51
N LEU A 21 13.82 -2.79 -3.72
CA LEU A 21 15.16 -2.27 -3.42
C LEU A 21 16.02 -3.31 -2.66
N LEU A 22 15.46 -4.03 -1.69
CA LEU A 22 16.16 -5.08 -0.94
C LEU A 22 16.55 -6.28 -1.82
N ILE A 23 15.66 -6.68 -2.74
CA ILE A 23 15.92 -7.70 -3.76
C ILE A 23 17.09 -7.27 -4.66
N MET A 24 17.06 -6.04 -5.16
CA MET A 24 18.12 -5.48 -6.00
C MET A 24 19.47 -5.42 -5.27
N ALA A 25 19.47 -4.99 -4.00
CA ALA A 25 20.68 -4.97 -3.17
C ALA A 25 21.22 -6.38 -2.88
N SER A 26 20.35 -7.38 -2.81
CA SER A 26 20.69 -8.79 -2.52
C SER A 26 21.04 -9.62 -3.76
N LYS A 27 21.29 -9.00 -4.92
CA LYS A 27 21.50 -9.68 -6.22
C LYS A 27 22.52 -10.84 -6.19
N ASN A 28 23.57 -10.72 -5.38
CA ASN A 28 24.66 -11.71 -5.31
C ASN A 28 24.38 -12.86 -4.31
N LYS A 29 23.26 -12.80 -3.58
CA LYS A 29 22.90 -13.77 -2.53
C LYS A 29 21.51 -14.36 -2.82
N PRO A 30 21.42 -15.44 -3.63
CA PRO A 30 20.13 -15.95 -4.13
C PRO A 30 19.16 -16.32 -3.00
N ASN A 31 19.59 -17.02 -1.95
CA ASN A 31 18.72 -17.40 -0.84
C ASN A 31 18.14 -16.18 -0.08
N LEU A 32 18.94 -15.13 0.08
CA LEU A 32 18.51 -13.90 0.73
C LEU A 32 17.52 -13.12 -0.15
N ARG A 33 17.75 -13.08 -1.45
CA ARG A 33 16.85 -12.47 -2.43
C ARG A 33 15.47 -13.13 -2.39
N GLU A 34 15.40 -14.46 -2.43
CA GLU A 34 14.12 -15.19 -2.35
C GLU A 34 13.42 -14.96 -1.01
N SER A 35 14.18 -14.88 0.09
CA SER A 35 13.62 -14.56 1.40
C SER A 35 12.96 -13.18 1.41
N TRP A 36 13.58 -12.16 0.79
CA TRP A 36 12.98 -10.84 0.65
C TRP A 36 11.71 -10.85 -0.20
N SER A 37 11.68 -11.60 -1.31
CA SER A 37 10.49 -11.74 -2.15
C SER A 37 9.30 -12.31 -1.36
N VAL A 38 9.51 -13.42 -0.64
CA VAL A 38 8.46 -14.07 0.16
C VAL A 38 8.02 -13.17 1.32
N PHE A 39 8.97 -12.56 2.01
CA PHE A 39 8.69 -11.67 3.13
C PHE A 39 7.92 -10.42 2.69
N GLY A 40 8.31 -9.81 1.57
CA GLY A 40 7.62 -8.65 1.00
C GLY A 40 6.21 -8.99 0.55
N ALA A 41 6.01 -10.14 -0.12
CA ALA A 41 4.67 -10.60 -0.51
C ALA A 41 3.75 -10.80 0.71
N LEU A 42 4.27 -11.42 1.78
CA LEU A 42 3.52 -11.62 3.02
C LEU A 42 3.14 -10.27 3.67
N LEU A 43 4.08 -9.32 3.74
CA LEU A 43 3.82 -8.00 4.30
C LEU A 43 2.80 -7.21 3.48
N THR A 44 2.91 -7.23 2.15
CA THR A 44 1.94 -6.56 1.26
C THR A 44 0.54 -7.14 1.49
N PHE A 45 0.41 -8.47 1.50
CA PHE A 45 -0.86 -9.13 1.77
C PHE A 45 -1.46 -8.74 3.13
N LEU A 46 -0.67 -8.78 4.20
CA LEU A 46 -1.12 -8.38 5.54
C LEU A 46 -1.56 -6.91 5.59
N SER A 47 -0.88 -6.02 4.85
CA SER A 47 -1.26 -4.61 4.77
C SER A 47 -2.62 -4.40 4.10
N VAL A 48 -2.92 -5.18 3.06
CA VAL A 48 -4.21 -5.16 2.34
C VAL A 48 -5.32 -5.71 3.25
N VAL A 49 -5.09 -6.86 3.89
CA VAL A 49 -6.03 -7.48 4.83
C VAL A 49 -6.35 -6.54 6.00
N TYR A 50 -5.39 -5.74 6.46
CA TYR A 50 -5.62 -4.77 7.53
C TYR A 50 -6.61 -3.65 7.14
N LEU A 51 -6.61 -3.22 5.86
CA LEU A 51 -7.50 -2.18 5.36
C LEU A 51 -8.88 -2.72 4.95
N LEU A 52 -8.98 -4.02 4.69
CA LEU A 52 -10.17 -4.68 4.17
C LEU A 52 -11.45 -4.52 5.04
N PRO A 53 -11.43 -4.67 6.38
CA PRO A 53 -12.65 -4.69 7.20
C PRO A 53 -13.50 -3.43 7.06
N ARG A 54 -12.86 -2.27 6.91
CA ARG A 54 -13.56 -0.99 6.78
C ARG A 54 -14.17 -0.79 5.40
N LEU A 55 -13.48 -1.27 4.36
CA LEU A 55 -13.98 -1.22 2.99
C LEU A 55 -15.18 -2.15 2.81
N LEU A 56 -15.15 -3.32 3.44
CA LEU A 56 -16.29 -4.24 3.50
C LEU A 56 -17.49 -3.65 4.26
N ALA A 57 -17.24 -2.78 5.25
CA ALA A 57 -18.29 -2.03 5.95
C ALA A 57 -18.85 -0.83 5.15
N GLY A 58 -18.46 -0.67 3.87
CA GLY A 58 -18.91 0.43 3.00
C GLY A 58 -18.22 1.77 3.26
N GLY A 59 -17.08 1.75 3.97
CA GLY A 59 -16.20 2.92 4.14
C GLY A 59 -15.21 3.10 2.99
N SER A 60 -14.46 4.19 3.02
CA SER A 60 -13.30 4.41 2.15
C SER A 60 -12.16 5.08 2.92
N TYR A 61 -10.94 4.96 2.39
CA TYR A 61 -9.79 5.67 2.93
C TYR A 61 -9.33 6.75 1.96
N GLN A 62 -8.89 7.88 2.50
CA GLN A 62 -8.34 8.97 1.71
C GLN A 62 -7.06 9.51 2.35
N TYR A 63 -6.11 9.94 1.53
CA TYR A 63 -4.94 10.64 2.03
C TYR A 63 -4.47 11.66 1.00
N THR A 64 -4.44 12.94 1.36
CA THR A 64 -3.90 13.99 0.49
C THR A 64 -2.38 13.99 0.58
N LEU A 65 -1.70 13.77 -0.55
CA LEU A 65 -0.24 13.77 -0.62
C LEU A 65 0.31 15.18 -0.61
N PHE A 66 -0.16 16.00 -1.55
CA PHE A 66 0.21 17.41 -1.64
C PHE A 66 -0.83 18.17 -2.48
N THR A 67 -0.87 19.48 -2.27
CA THR A 67 -1.74 20.41 -2.99
C THR A 67 -0.91 21.22 -3.97
N LEU A 68 -1.18 21.10 -5.26
CA LEU A 68 -0.45 21.80 -6.33
C LEU A 68 -0.88 23.26 -6.43
N TYR A 69 -2.17 23.52 -6.28
CA TYR A 69 -2.81 24.83 -6.38
C TYR A 69 -4.10 24.81 -5.54
N PRO A 70 -4.64 25.95 -5.05
CA PRO A 70 -5.94 25.97 -4.40
C PRO A 70 -7.02 25.27 -5.23
N GLY A 71 -7.60 24.19 -4.70
CA GLY A 71 -8.59 23.35 -5.40
C GLY A 71 -8.01 22.18 -6.21
N VAL A 72 -6.69 22.12 -6.43
CA VAL A 72 -6.00 21.03 -7.14
C VAL A 72 -5.09 20.28 -6.16
N SER A 73 -5.52 19.10 -5.73
CA SER A 73 -4.76 18.24 -4.81
C SER A 73 -4.59 16.84 -5.36
N ILE A 74 -3.41 16.26 -5.13
CA ILE A 74 -3.16 14.86 -5.39
C ILE A 74 -3.43 14.09 -4.11
N LYS A 75 -4.33 13.12 -4.19
CA LYS A 75 -4.75 12.30 -3.06
C LYS A 75 -4.80 10.83 -3.45
N PHE A 76 -4.42 9.97 -2.52
CA PHE A 76 -4.79 8.57 -2.56
C PHE A 76 -6.23 8.43 -2.12
N HIS A 77 -7.01 7.71 -2.92
CA HIS A 77 -8.36 7.31 -2.60
C HIS A 77 -8.43 5.80 -2.74
N LEU A 78 -8.71 5.11 -1.63
CA LEU A 78 -8.82 3.65 -1.59
C LEU A 78 -10.27 3.30 -1.26
N ASP A 79 -10.92 2.69 -2.23
CA ASP A 79 -12.31 2.24 -2.20
C ASP A 79 -12.39 0.72 -2.39
N GLY A 80 -13.62 0.20 -2.48
CA GLY A 80 -13.87 -1.23 -2.65
C GLY A 80 -13.29 -1.79 -3.96
N LEU A 81 -13.19 -0.99 -5.02
CA LEU A 81 -12.55 -1.42 -6.26
C LEU A 81 -11.02 -1.41 -6.12
N GLY A 82 -10.45 -0.37 -5.52
CA GLY A 82 -9.02 -0.23 -5.31
C GLY A 82 -8.42 -1.36 -4.48
N ILE A 83 -9.14 -1.85 -3.45
CA ILE A 83 -8.65 -2.96 -2.63
C ILE A 83 -8.63 -4.30 -3.36
N LEU A 84 -9.49 -4.52 -4.37
CA LEU A 84 -9.46 -5.73 -5.19
C LEU A 84 -8.17 -5.84 -6.00
N PHE A 85 -7.54 -4.71 -6.31
CA PHE A 85 -6.28 -4.63 -7.07
C PHE A 85 -5.05 -4.29 -6.20
N ALA A 86 -5.20 -4.25 -4.87
CA ALA A 86 -4.14 -3.80 -3.97
C ALA A 86 -3.08 -4.87 -3.64
N GLY A 87 -3.28 -6.12 -4.09
CA GLY A 87 -2.41 -7.28 -3.80
C GLY A 87 -1.32 -7.52 -4.83
#